data_AF-A0A9E7EW34-F1
#
_entry.id   AF-A0A9E7EW34-F1
#
_cell.length_a   1.000
_cell.length_b   1.000
_cell.length_c   1.000
_cell.angle_alpha   90.00
_cell.angle_beta   90.00
_cell.angle_gamma   90.00
#
_symmetry.space_group_name_H-M   'P 1'
#
loop_
_entity.id
_entity.type
_entity.pdbx_description
1 polymer ?
#
loop_
_entity_poly.entity_id
_entity_poly.type
_entity_poly.pdbx_seq_one_letter_code
_entity_poly.pdbx_strand_id
1 'polypeptide(L)'
;MKAFHLLLFHGSFIFPECILIFGLILLLMIDSTSDQKDRPWFYFISSTSLVISITALLFRWREEPIISFSGNFQTNNFNEIFQFLILLCSTLCIPLSVEYIECTEMAITEFLLFVLTATLGGMFLCGANDLITIFVAPECFSLCSYLLSGYTKRDVRSNEATMKYLLMGGASSSILVHGFSWLYGSSGGRSSFKK
;
A
#
# COMPACT_ATOMS: atom_id res chain seq x y z
N MET A 1 -8.21 -4.49 29.44
CA MET A 1 -9.50 -4.54 28.71
C MET A 1 -9.90 -3.20 28.08
N LYS A 2 -9.79 -2.03 28.75
CA LYS A 2 -10.12 -0.72 28.12
C LYS A 2 -9.22 -0.35 26.93
N ALA A 3 -7.92 -0.68 26.96
CA ALA A 3 -7.00 -0.43 25.84
C ALA A 3 -7.38 -1.26 24.58
N PHE A 4 -7.85 -2.49 24.76
CA PHE A 4 -8.29 -3.35 23.66
C PHE A 4 -9.59 -2.84 23.04
N HIS A 5 -10.51 -2.32 23.87
CA HIS A 5 -11.76 -1.71 23.40
C HIS A 5 -11.54 -0.37 22.68
N LEU A 6 -10.51 0.39 23.07
CA LEU A 6 -10.12 1.65 22.44
C LEU A 6 -9.40 1.40 21.10
N LEU A 7 -8.60 0.33 21.02
CA LEU A 7 -7.99 -0.17 19.77
C LEU A 7 -9.03 -0.76 18.82
N LEU A 8 -10.10 -1.39 19.31
CA LEU A 8 -11.24 -1.82 18.49
C LEU A 8 -12.05 -0.63 17.94
N PHE A 9 -12.28 0.41 18.76
CA PHE A 9 -13.02 1.61 18.32
C PHE A 9 -12.20 2.50 17.37
N HIS A 10 -10.87 2.58 17.53
CA HIS A 10 -9.97 3.26 16.58
C HIS A 10 -9.58 2.35 15.40
N GLY A 11 -9.72 1.04 15.56
CA GLY A 11 -9.37 0.02 14.56
C GLY A 11 -10.40 -0.14 13.46
N SER A 12 -11.65 0.30 13.68
CA SER A 12 -12.67 0.35 12.62
C SER A 12 -12.25 1.22 11.43
N PHE A 13 -11.37 2.21 11.62
CA PHE A 13 -10.88 3.06 10.52
C PHE A 13 -9.89 2.33 9.61
N ILE A 14 -9.02 1.51 10.18
CA ILE A 14 -7.94 0.82 9.47
C ILE A 14 -8.39 -0.60 9.07
N PHE A 15 -9.70 -0.87 9.12
CA PHE A 15 -10.23 -2.20 8.81
C PHE A 15 -9.86 -2.69 7.39
N PRO A 16 -10.01 -1.90 6.31
CA PRO A 16 -9.66 -2.38 4.98
C PRO A 16 -8.14 -2.61 4.83
N GLU A 17 -7.30 -1.77 5.43
CA GLU A 17 -5.85 -1.97 5.45
C GLU A 17 -5.46 -3.20 6.29
N CYS A 18 -6.13 -3.47 7.41
CA CYS A 18 -5.90 -4.67 8.23
C CYS A 18 -6.24 -5.96 7.48
N ILE A 19 -7.33 -5.95 6.69
CA ILE A 19 -7.71 -7.08 5.83
C ILE A 19 -6.60 -7.37 4.82
N LEU A 20 -6.04 -6.33 4.19
CA LEU A 20 -4.94 -6.49 3.24
C LEU A 20 -3.65 -6.98 3.90
N ILE A 21 -3.29 -6.44 5.06
CA ILE A 21 -2.13 -6.91 5.84
C ILE A 21 -2.31 -8.39 6.19
N PHE A 22 -3.51 -8.79 6.62
CA PHE A 22 -3.81 -10.19 6.91
C PHE A 22 -3.71 -11.07 5.66
N GLY A 23 -4.22 -10.61 4.52
CA GLY A 23 -4.07 -11.27 3.23
C GLY A 23 -2.61 -11.45 2.81
N LEU A 24 -1.78 -10.42 3.02
CA LEU A 24 -0.35 -10.44 2.73
C LEU A 24 0.40 -11.43 3.64
N ILE A 25 0.10 -11.45 4.93
CA ILE A 25 0.68 -12.42 5.89
C ILE A 25 0.28 -13.84 5.52
N LEU A 26 -1.00 -14.07 5.17
CA LEU A 26 -1.47 -15.38 4.72
C LEU A 26 -0.73 -15.82 3.46
N LEU A 27 -0.56 -14.92 2.48
CA LEU A 27 0.14 -15.20 1.25
C LEU A 27 1.60 -15.60 1.51
N LEU A 28 2.30 -14.88 2.40
CA LEU A 28 3.67 -15.22 2.83
C LEU A 28 3.76 -16.58 3.55
N MET A 29 2.80 -16.88 4.43
CA MET A 29 2.77 -18.16 5.16
C MET A 29 2.56 -19.34 4.22
N ILE A 30 1.68 -19.17 3.22
CA ILE A 30 1.40 -20.20 2.21
C ILE A 30 2.60 -20.38 1.29
N ASP A 31 3.24 -19.29 0.85
CA ASP A 31 4.45 -19.36 0.02
C ASP A 31 5.60 -20.08 0.73
N SER A 32 5.78 -19.84 2.03
CA SER A 32 6.81 -20.54 2.82
C SER A 32 6.55 -22.04 2.98
N THR A 33 5.31 -22.51 2.78
CA THR A 33 4.90 -23.90 3.09
C THR A 33 4.58 -24.70 1.82
N SER A 34 4.21 -24.04 0.73
CA SER A 34 3.71 -24.68 -0.50
C SER A 34 4.83 -24.90 -1.52
N ASP A 35 4.91 -26.12 -2.05
CA ASP A 35 5.67 -26.41 -3.27
C ASP A 35 4.96 -25.78 -4.49
N GLN A 36 5.73 -25.32 -5.49
CA GLN A 36 5.38 -24.44 -6.63
C GLN A 36 4.18 -24.84 -7.55
N LYS A 37 3.38 -25.84 -7.16
CA LYS A 37 2.25 -26.44 -7.90
C LYS A 37 0.92 -25.70 -7.70
N ASP A 38 0.80 -24.83 -6.70
CA ASP A 38 -0.45 -24.15 -6.32
C ASP A 38 -0.62 -22.73 -6.93
N ARG A 39 -0.05 -22.49 -8.11
CA ARG A 39 -0.05 -21.18 -8.80
C ARG A 39 -1.41 -20.44 -8.86
N PRO A 40 -2.55 -21.08 -9.18
CA PRO A 40 -3.84 -20.37 -9.23
C PRO A 40 -4.38 -19.97 -7.85
N TRP A 41 -3.99 -20.68 -6.79
CA TRP A 41 -4.45 -20.38 -5.43
C TRP A 41 -3.91 -19.05 -4.93
N PHE A 42 -2.66 -18.72 -5.24
CA PHE A 42 -2.05 -17.43 -4.85
C PHE A 42 -2.81 -16.24 -5.41
N TYR A 43 -3.18 -16.28 -6.69
CA TYR A 43 -4.00 -15.23 -7.33
C TYR A 43 -5.39 -15.12 -6.71
N PHE A 44 -6.00 -16.25 -6.35
CA PHE A 44 -7.31 -16.27 -5.72
C PHE A 44 -7.27 -15.63 -4.32
N ILE A 45 -6.25 -15.95 -3.52
CA ILE A 45 -6.05 -15.38 -2.18
C ILE A 45 -5.83 -13.86 -2.27
N SER A 46 -4.95 -13.39 -3.15
CA SER A 46 -4.69 -11.96 -3.30
C SER A 46 -5.93 -11.20 -3.80
N SER A 47 -6.61 -11.74 -4.82
CA SER A 47 -7.82 -11.11 -5.38
C SER A 47 -8.96 -11.07 -4.37
N THR A 48 -9.19 -12.15 -3.63
CA THR A 48 -10.23 -12.16 -2.57
C THR A 48 -9.91 -11.17 -1.45
N SER A 49 -8.66 -11.04 -1.02
CA SER A 49 -8.27 -10.03 0.00
C SER A 49 -8.57 -8.59 -0.46
N LEU A 50 -8.31 -8.26 -1.73
CA LEU A 50 -8.63 -6.95 -2.31
C LEU A 50 -10.14 -6.73 -2.41
N VAL A 51 -10.90 -7.72 -2.86
CA VAL A 51 -12.37 -7.62 -2.96
C VAL A 51 -12.99 -7.46 -1.57
N ILE A 52 -12.52 -8.18 -0.56
CA ILE A 52 -12.98 -8.03 0.83
C ILE A 52 -12.63 -6.64 1.37
N SER A 53 -11.45 -6.10 1.04
CA SER A 53 -11.07 -4.74 1.40
C SER A 53 -11.98 -3.69 0.73
N ILE A 54 -12.37 -3.89 -0.54
CA ILE A 54 -13.30 -3.01 -1.25
C ILE A 54 -14.68 -3.04 -0.60
N THR A 55 -15.21 -4.23 -0.27
CA THR A 55 -16.53 -4.34 0.35
C THR A 55 -16.54 -3.74 1.75
N ALA A 56 -15.47 -3.88 2.52
CA ALA A 56 -15.29 -3.22 3.81
C ALA A 56 -15.33 -1.69 3.67
N LEU A 57 -14.67 -1.13 2.66
CA LEU A 57 -14.68 0.31 2.38
C LEU A 57 -16.09 0.79 2.02
N LEU A 58 -16.82 0.06 1.17
CA LEU A 58 -18.20 0.39 0.81
C LEU A 58 -19.16 0.36 2.02
N PHE A 59 -18.92 -0.53 2.98
CA PHE A 59 -19.71 -0.59 4.22
C PHE A 59 -19.42 0.61 5.12
N ARG A 60 -18.15 1.05 5.18
CA ARG A 60 -17.69 2.21 5.96
C ARG A 60 -18.23 3.54 5.45
N TRP A 61 -18.51 3.66 4.15
CA TRP A 61 -19.04 4.90 3.52
C TRP A 61 -20.31 5.46 4.19
N ARG A 62 -21.05 4.64 4.95
CA ARG A 62 -22.25 5.05 5.69
C ARG A 62 -21.98 5.68 7.06
N GLU A 63 -20.75 5.66 7.55
CA GLU A 63 -20.39 6.18 8.87
C GLU A 63 -19.95 7.65 8.80
N GLU A 64 -20.21 8.40 9.87
CA GLU A 64 -19.81 9.82 9.98
C GLU A 64 -18.27 9.96 10.04
N PRO A 65 -17.69 11.05 9.50
CA PRO A 65 -16.25 11.28 9.52
C PRO A 65 -15.77 11.51 10.95
N ILE A 66 -15.04 10.54 11.49
CA ILE A 66 -14.48 10.59 12.84
C ILE A 66 -12.96 10.75 12.73
N ILE A 67 -12.42 11.65 13.55
CA ILE A 67 -10.99 11.95 13.59
C ILE A 67 -10.33 10.95 14.55
N SER A 68 -9.40 10.14 14.06
CA SER A 68 -8.72 9.10 14.83
C SER A 68 -7.21 9.39 14.92
N PHE A 69 -6.50 8.67 15.80
CA PHE A 69 -5.05 8.81 16.04
C PHE A 69 -4.59 10.25 16.32
N SER A 70 -5.24 10.93 17.27
CA SER A 70 -4.87 12.30 17.66
C SER A 70 -4.86 13.31 16.50
N GLY A 71 -5.59 13.04 15.41
CA GLY A 71 -5.65 13.91 14.22
C GLY A 71 -4.64 13.58 13.11
N ASN A 72 -3.84 12.52 13.25
CA ASN A 72 -2.84 12.13 12.24
C ASN A 72 -3.40 11.32 11.08
N PHE A 73 -4.55 10.67 11.28
CA PHE A 73 -5.26 9.92 10.24
C PHE A 73 -6.72 10.37 10.19
N GLN A 74 -7.13 10.90 9.05
CA GLN A 74 -8.48 11.41 8.85
C GLN A 74 -9.16 10.63 7.73
N THR A 75 -10.38 10.17 8.02
CA THR A 75 -11.25 9.53 7.03
C THR A 75 -12.35 10.50 6.65
N ASN A 76 -12.28 10.99 5.41
CA ASN A 76 -13.28 11.85 4.79
C ASN A 76 -13.71 11.18 3.48
N ASN A 77 -14.91 11.51 2.98
CA ASN A 77 -15.42 10.98 1.71
C ASN A 77 -14.42 11.14 0.55
N PHE A 78 -13.64 12.23 0.53
CA PHE A 78 -12.57 12.43 -0.46
C PHE A 78 -11.51 11.32 -0.38
N ASN A 79 -10.97 11.05 0.81
CA ASN A 79 -9.94 10.04 1.02
C ASN A 79 -10.46 8.64 0.66
N GLU A 80 -11.73 8.35 0.96
CA GLU A 80 -12.37 7.08 0.62
C GLU A 80 -12.46 6.86 -0.90
N ILE A 81 -12.73 7.91 -1.69
CA ILE A 81 -12.74 7.81 -3.15
C ILE A 81 -11.37 7.41 -3.69
N PHE A 82 -10.29 8.01 -3.19
CA PHE A 82 -8.93 7.66 -3.64
C PHE A 82 -8.52 6.26 -3.17
N GLN A 83 -8.85 5.87 -1.94
CA GLN A 83 -8.63 4.50 -1.47
C GLN A 83 -9.37 3.48 -2.34
N PHE A 84 -10.63 3.75 -2.69
CA PHE A 84 -11.42 2.92 -3.59
C PHE A 84 -10.76 2.83 -4.98
N LEU A 85 -10.29 3.96 -5.52
CA LEU A 85 -9.60 3.98 -6.82
C LEU A 85 -8.32 3.12 -6.81
N ILE A 86 -7.50 3.22 -5.76
CA ILE A 86 -6.26 2.42 -5.62
C ILE A 86 -6.59 0.91 -5.53
N LEU A 87 -7.62 0.55 -4.75
CA LEU A 87 -8.08 -0.83 -4.64
C LEU A 87 -8.63 -1.36 -5.98
N LEU A 88 -9.37 -0.53 -6.72
CA LEU A 88 -9.87 -0.89 -8.05
C LEU A 88 -8.71 -1.13 -9.02
N CYS A 89 -7.74 -0.22 -9.08
CA CYS A 89 -6.57 -0.33 -9.95
C CYS A 89 -5.77 -1.60 -9.67
N SER A 90 -5.54 -1.94 -8.40
CA SER A 90 -4.80 -3.15 -8.02
C SER A 90 -5.57 -4.44 -8.29
N THR A 91 -6.89 -4.44 -8.06
CA THR A 91 -7.75 -5.58 -8.39
C THR A 91 -7.74 -5.87 -9.88
N LEU A 92 -7.69 -4.83 -10.73
CA LEU A 92 -7.54 -4.99 -12.17
C LEU A 92 -6.11 -5.38 -12.57
N CYS A 93 -5.09 -4.89 -11.87
CA CYS A 93 -3.69 -5.19 -12.19
C CYS A 93 -3.37 -6.69 -12.11
N ILE A 94 -3.89 -7.40 -11.10
CA ILE A 94 -3.62 -8.83 -10.90
C ILE A 94 -4.00 -9.68 -12.13
N PRO A 95 -5.26 -9.72 -12.61
CA PRO A 95 -5.63 -10.54 -13.75
C PRO A 95 -4.89 -10.14 -15.04
N LEU A 96 -4.61 -8.84 -15.25
CA LEU A 96 -3.81 -8.40 -16.40
C LEU A 96 -2.37 -8.93 -16.36
N SER A 97 -1.81 -9.16 -15.17
CA SER A 97 -0.44 -9.63 -15.01
C SER A 97 -0.26 -11.15 -15.13
N VAL A 98 -1.34 -11.94 -15.02
CA VAL A 98 -1.27 -13.42 -14.96
C VAL A 98 -0.55 -14.00 -16.17
N GLU A 99 -1.00 -13.63 -17.38
CA GLU A 99 -0.43 -14.14 -18.64
C GLU A 99 1.05 -13.73 -18.79
N TYR A 100 1.40 -12.53 -18.33
CA TYR A 100 2.78 -12.04 -18.36
C TYR A 100 3.71 -12.82 -17.42
N ILE A 101 3.24 -13.14 -16.21
CA ILE A 101 4.03 -13.87 -15.22
C ILE A 101 4.19 -15.34 -15.64
N GLU A 102 3.17 -15.93 -16.27
CA GLU A 102 3.26 -17.27 -16.85
C GLU A 102 4.31 -17.35 -17.96
N CYS A 103 4.40 -16.33 -18.82
CA CYS A 103 5.41 -16.26 -19.88
C CYS A 103 6.84 -16.06 -19.37
N THR A 104 7.02 -15.41 -18.22
CA THR A 104 8.34 -15.05 -17.69
C THR A 104 8.92 -16.08 -16.70
N GLU A 105 8.14 -17.11 -16.33
CA GLU A 105 8.51 -18.20 -15.40
C GLU A 105 9.05 -17.74 -14.04
N MET A 106 8.64 -16.56 -13.56
CA MET A 106 9.09 -16.00 -12.28
C MET A 106 8.18 -16.35 -11.11
N ALA A 107 8.67 -16.09 -9.90
CA ALA A 107 7.94 -16.32 -8.66
C ALA A 107 6.75 -15.37 -8.53
N ILE A 108 5.56 -15.89 -8.84
CA ILE A 108 4.26 -15.18 -8.76
C ILE A 108 4.07 -14.51 -7.40
N THR A 109 4.50 -15.17 -6.32
CA THR A 109 4.40 -14.65 -4.96
C THR A 109 5.13 -13.33 -4.78
N GLU A 110 6.34 -13.17 -5.32
CA GLU A 110 7.11 -11.92 -5.21
C GLU A 110 6.34 -10.74 -5.84
N PHE A 111 5.74 -10.97 -7.01
CA PHE A 111 4.93 -9.97 -7.69
C PHE A 111 3.70 -9.58 -6.86
N LEU A 112 2.93 -10.57 -6.40
CA LEU A 112 1.73 -10.34 -5.61
C LEU A 112 2.05 -9.60 -4.30
N LEU A 113 3.16 -9.96 -3.64
CA LEU A 113 3.61 -9.30 -2.43
C LEU A 113 3.90 -7.82 -2.66
N PHE A 114 4.64 -7.48 -3.72
CA PHE A 114 4.95 -6.08 -4.00
C PHE A 114 3.70 -5.28 -4.41
N VAL A 115 2.76 -5.87 -5.16
CA VAL A 115 1.49 -5.21 -5.50
C VAL A 115 0.65 -4.95 -4.25
N LEU A 116 0.47 -5.95 -3.37
CA LEU A 116 -0.27 -5.80 -2.11
C LEU A 116 0.40 -4.82 -1.13
N THR A 117 1.73 -4.80 -1.09
CA THR A 117 2.47 -3.85 -0.24
C THR A 117 2.36 -2.42 -0.80
N ALA A 118 2.39 -2.27 -2.12
CA ALA A 118 2.18 -0.97 -2.76
C ALA A 118 0.76 -0.45 -2.49
N THR A 119 -0.27 -1.28 -2.61
CA THR A 119 -1.66 -0.85 -2.33
C THR A 119 -1.83 -0.40 -0.90
N LEU A 120 -1.24 -1.13 0.05
CA LEU A 120 -1.21 -0.72 1.46
C LEU A 120 -0.56 0.66 1.64
N GLY A 121 0.61 0.89 1.05
CA GLY A 121 1.27 2.21 1.08
C GLY A 121 0.40 3.32 0.49
N GLY A 122 -0.27 3.05 -0.63
CA GLY A 122 -1.20 3.99 -1.26
C GLY A 122 -2.43 4.30 -0.40
N MET A 123 -3.00 3.30 0.28
CA MET A 123 -4.14 3.49 1.17
C MET A 123 -3.78 4.34 2.40
N PHE A 124 -2.60 4.12 2.99
CA PHE A 124 -2.10 4.95 4.08
C PHE A 124 -1.83 6.39 3.64
N LEU A 125 -1.36 6.60 2.40
CA LEU A 125 -1.14 7.93 1.84
C LEU A 125 -2.46 8.72 1.75
N CYS A 126 -3.56 8.08 1.31
CA CYS A 126 -4.85 8.76 1.19
C CYS A 126 -5.40 9.28 2.53
N GLY A 127 -5.09 8.62 3.65
CA GLY A 127 -5.55 9.06 4.98
C GLY A 127 -4.53 9.91 5.75
N ALA A 128 -3.36 10.19 5.17
CA ALA A 128 -2.27 10.87 5.85
C ALA A 128 -2.56 12.35 6.11
N ASN A 129 -2.42 12.79 7.37
CA ASN A 129 -2.59 14.19 7.76
C ASN A 129 -1.35 14.80 8.46
N ASP A 130 -0.26 14.05 8.55
CA ASP A 130 1.03 14.49 9.09
C ASP A 130 2.10 14.42 7.98
N LEU A 131 3.00 15.40 7.94
CA LEU A 131 4.18 15.44 7.08
C LEU A 131 4.96 14.12 7.09
N ILE A 132 5.09 13.47 8.26
CA ILE A 132 5.82 12.21 8.39
C ILE A 132 5.12 11.09 7.62
N THR A 133 3.79 10.95 7.77
CA THR A 133 3.02 9.91 7.07
C THR A 133 2.97 10.19 5.57
N ILE A 134 2.85 11.45 5.17
CA ILE A 134 2.91 11.89 3.76
C ILE A 134 4.28 11.59 3.15
N PHE A 135 5.35 11.50 3.94
CA PHE A 135 6.67 11.05 3.47
C PHE A 135 6.79 9.52 3.41
N VAL A 136 6.47 8.83 4.49
CA VAL A 136 6.72 7.38 4.62
C VAL A 136 5.81 6.55 3.71
N ALA A 137 4.55 6.93 3.54
CA ALA A 137 3.59 6.18 2.72
C ALA A 137 3.99 6.09 1.23
N PRO A 138 4.32 7.20 0.53
CA PRO A 138 4.78 7.14 -0.86
C PRO A 138 6.17 6.52 -0.99
N GLU A 139 7.05 6.61 0.02
CA GLU A 139 8.31 5.88 0.01
C GLU A 139 8.09 4.36 -0.02
N CYS A 140 7.23 3.84 0.85
CA CYS A 140 6.83 2.42 0.80
C CYS A 140 6.24 2.02 -0.56
N PHE A 141 5.34 2.84 -1.11
CA PHE A 141 4.76 2.61 -2.45
C PHE A 141 5.83 2.60 -3.54
N SER A 142 6.78 3.54 -3.47
CA SER A 142 7.84 3.71 -4.46
C SER A 142 8.86 2.57 -4.43
N LEU A 143 9.26 2.11 -3.24
CA LEU A 143 10.17 0.96 -3.07
C LEU A 143 9.57 -0.30 -3.70
N CYS A 144 8.28 -0.55 -3.48
CA CYS A 144 7.58 -1.66 -4.12
C CYS A 144 7.56 -1.50 -5.65
N SER A 145 7.35 -0.27 -6.15
CA SER A 145 7.36 0.03 -7.58
C SER A 145 8.76 -0.14 -8.21
N TYR A 146 9.83 0.20 -7.49
CA TYR A 146 11.21 -0.05 -7.92
C TYR A 146 11.48 -1.54 -8.05
N LEU A 147 11.08 -2.32 -7.05
CA LEU A 147 11.22 -3.78 -7.08
C LEU A 147 10.40 -4.41 -8.22
N LEU A 148 9.20 -3.90 -8.49
CA LEU A 148 8.35 -4.36 -9.61
C LEU A 148 8.97 -4.04 -10.98
N SER A 149 9.66 -2.89 -11.12
CA SER A 149 10.35 -2.55 -12.37
C SER A 149 11.53 -3.48 -12.70
N GLY A 150 12.09 -4.11 -11.68
CA GLY A 150 13.21 -5.05 -11.73
C GLY A 150 12.79 -6.51 -11.61
N TYR A 151 11.51 -6.80 -11.82
CA TYR A 151 10.96 -8.14 -11.65
C TYR A 151 11.74 -9.16 -12.50
N THR A 152 12.04 -8.81 -13.75
CA THR A 152 12.82 -9.66 -14.67
C THR A 152 14.32 -9.60 -14.41
N LYS A 153 14.77 -10.28 -13.34
CA LYS A 153 16.17 -10.33 -12.88
C LYS A 153 17.19 -10.73 -13.97
N ARG A 154 16.76 -11.54 -14.96
CA ARG A 154 17.62 -12.02 -16.06
C ARG A 154 17.81 -11.00 -17.19
N ASP A 155 16.90 -10.04 -17.34
CA ASP A 155 17.00 -9.04 -18.41
C ASP A 155 17.79 -7.83 -17.95
N VAL A 156 18.90 -7.58 -18.66
CA VAL A 156 19.75 -6.41 -18.42
C VAL A 156 18.96 -5.10 -18.54
N ARG A 157 17.98 -5.05 -19.44
CA ARG A 157 17.10 -3.87 -19.63
C ARG A 157 16.22 -3.59 -18.41
N SER A 158 15.69 -4.63 -17.75
CA SER A 158 14.88 -4.47 -16.53
C SER A 158 15.74 -4.01 -15.36
N ASN A 159 16.96 -4.56 -15.23
CA ASN A 159 17.92 -4.15 -14.21
C ASN A 159 18.38 -2.69 -14.40
N GLU A 160 18.67 -2.28 -15.65
CA GLU A 160 19.03 -0.90 -15.95
C GLU A 160 17.87 0.08 -15.68
N ALA A 161 16.64 -0.30 -16.06
CA ALA A 161 15.44 0.50 -15.80
C ALA A 161 15.22 0.69 -14.29
N THR A 162 15.38 -0.38 -13.50
CA THR A 162 15.27 -0.34 -12.03
C THR A 162 16.27 0.62 -11.42
N MET A 163 17.53 0.53 -11.83
CA MET A 163 18.58 1.42 -11.31
C MET A 163 18.27 2.88 -11.64
N LYS A 164 17.85 3.17 -12.88
CA LYS A 164 17.44 4.53 -13.27
C LYS A 164 16.24 5.02 -12.48
N TYR A 165 15.24 4.16 -12.28
CA TYR A 165 14.01 4.54 -11.59
C TYR A 165 14.25 4.79 -10.10
N LEU A 166 15.07 3.95 -9.46
CA LEU A 166 15.51 4.12 -8.07
C LEU A 166 16.30 5.42 -7.89
N LEU A 167 17.24 5.73 -8.79
CA LEU A 167 18.05 6.96 -8.71
C LEU A 167 17.20 8.22 -8.88
N MET A 168 16.31 8.25 -9.87
CA MET A 168 15.38 9.37 -10.08
C MET A 168 14.42 9.52 -8.88
N GLY A 169 13.94 8.40 -8.36
CA GLY A 169 13.11 8.31 -7.18
C GLY A 169 13.77 8.88 -5.93
N GLY A 170 14.96 8.39 -5.60
CA GLY A 170 15.73 8.84 -4.44
C GLY A 170 16.14 10.32 -4.52
N ALA A 171 16.45 10.83 -5.71
CA ALA A 171 16.69 12.25 -5.91
C ALA A 171 15.44 13.10 -5.64
N SER A 172 14.28 12.68 -6.16
CA SER A 172 12.99 13.34 -5.91
C SER A 172 12.61 13.30 -4.41
N SER A 173 12.78 12.15 -3.77
CA SER A 173 12.56 11.95 -2.34
C SER A 173 13.43 12.87 -1.49
N SER A 174 14.72 12.99 -1.83
CA SER A 174 15.65 13.89 -1.12
C SER A 174 15.21 15.35 -1.19
N ILE A 175 14.74 15.80 -2.37
CA ILE A 175 14.21 17.15 -2.56
C ILE A 175 12.93 17.35 -1.73
N LEU A 176 12.05 16.35 -1.70
CA LEU A 176 10.80 16.38 -0.93
C LEU A 176 11.08 16.48 0.57
N VAL A 177 11.97 15.65 1.13
CA VAL A 177 12.34 15.70 2.56
C VAL A 177 12.98 17.05 2.91
N HIS A 178 13.81 17.59 2.02
CA HIS A 178 14.37 18.92 2.22
C HIS A 178 13.29 20.01 2.28
N GLY A 179 12.28 19.92 1.40
CA GLY A 179 11.10 20.80 1.43
C GLY A 179 10.30 20.66 2.73
N PHE A 180 10.08 19.43 3.20
CA PHE A 180 9.40 19.17 4.48
C PHE A 180 10.18 19.70 5.68
N SER A 181 11.51 19.59 5.68
CA SER A 181 12.36 20.18 6.72
C SER A 181 12.16 21.70 6.80
N TRP A 182 12.06 22.39 5.67
CA TRP A 182 11.88 23.84 5.66
C TRP A 182 10.47 24.24 6.12
N LEU A 183 9.44 23.53 5.65
CA LEU A 183 8.05 23.73 6.09
C LEU A 183 7.89 23.49 7.59
N TYR A 184 8.48 22.41 8.10
CA TYR A 184 8.44 22.06 9.52
C TYR A 184 9.14 23.12 10.39
N GLY A 185 10.30 23.61 9.94
CA GLY A 185 11.03 24.69 10.61
C GLY A 185 10.26 26.01 10.63
N SER A 186 9.63 26.39 9.51
CA SER A 186 8.82 27.61 9.40
C SER A 186 7.52 27.55 10.22
N SER A 187 6.92 26.37 10.31
CA SER A 187 5.67 26.12 11.06
C SER A 187 5.86 26.10 12.60
N GLY A 188 7.09 26.29 13.08
CA GLY A 188 7.40 26.28 14.52
C GLY A 188 7.30 24.87 15.15
N GLY A 189 7.59 23.82 14.37
CA GLY A 189 7.66 22.44 14.85
C GLY A 189 6.33 21.67 14.83
N ARG A 190 5.31 22.15 14.11
CA ARG A 190 4.04 21.42 13.93
C ARG A 190 4.12 20.52 12.71
N SER A 191 3.87 19.22 12.93
CA SER A 191 3.91 18.17 11.90
C SER A 191 2.51 17.89 11.30
N SER A 192 1.46 18.04 12.10
CA SER A 192 0.07 17.83 11.69
C SER A 192 -0.54 19.06 11.02
N PHE A 193 -1.18 18.85 9.87
CA PHE A 193 -2.02 19.84 9.22
C PHE A 193 -3.37 19.93 9.94
N LYS A 194 -3.45 20.76 10.98
CA LYS A 194 -4.75 21.20 11.49
C LYS A 194 -5.31 22.25 10.52
N LYS A 195 -6.42 21.92 9.86
CA LYS A 195 -7.33 22.94 9.35
C LYS A 195 -7.99 23.67 10.51
#